data_AF-A0A1D1Y241-F1
#
_entry.id   AF-A0A1D1Y241-F1
#
_cell.length_a   1.000
_cell.length_b   1.000
_cell.length_c   1.000
_cell.angle_alpha   90.00
_cell.angle_beta   90.00
_cell.angle_gamma   90.00
#
_symmetry.space_group_name_H-M   'P 1'
#
loop_
_entity.id
_entity.type
_entity.pdbx_description
1 polymer ?
#
loop_
_entity_poly.entity_id
_entity_poly.type
_entity_poly.pdbx_seq_one_letter_code
_entity_poly.pdbx_strand_id
1 'polypeptide(L)'
;KGRLSKEDIEKMVQEAEKYKSEDEEHKKKVEAKNALENYAYNMRNTIRDEKIGSKLDPADKKKVEDAIEGAIHWLDNNQLGEADEFEDKMKELESICNPIIAKMYQGAGADMAGGMDEDGPSVSGGGGAGPKIEEVD
;
A
#
# COMPACT_ATOMS: atom_id res chain seq x y z
N LYS A 1 -2.09 -32.84 45.99
CA LYS A 1 -0.90 -32.00 45.71
C LYS A 1 -1.04 -31.52 44.27
N GLY A 2 -1.15 -30.22 44.01
CA GLY A 2 -1.40 -29.73 42.64
C GLY A 2 -2.14 -28.39 42.51
N ARG A 3 -2.40 -27.67 43.60
CA ARG A 3 -2.90 -26.29 43.52
C ARG A 3 -1.70 -25.35 43.58
N LEU A 4 -1.56 -24.56 42.53
CA LEU A 4 -0.67 -23.40 42.49
C LEU A 4 -1.01 -22.47 43.66
N SER A 5 0.00 -21.88 44.28
CA SER A 5 -0.23 -20.84 45.29
C SER A 5 -0.80 -19.59 44.62
N LYS A 6 -1.42 -18.71 45.41
CA LYS A 6 -1.92 -17.43 44.88
C LYS A 6 -0.78 -16.60 44.25
N GLU A 7 0.41 -16.64 44.86
CA GLU A 7 1.61 -15.99 44.32
C GLU A 7 2.08 -16.60 43.01
N ASP A 8 2.00 -17.93 42.85
CA ASP A 8 2.34 -18.59 41.59
C ASP A 8 1.34 -18.22 40.49
N ILE A 9 0.05 -18.13 40.83
CA ILE A 9 -1.00 -17.71 39.89
C ILE A 9 -0.77 -16.26 39.44
N GLU A 10 -0.47 -15.35 40.37
CA GLU A 10 -0.18 -13.94 40.06
C GLU A 10 1.06 -13.81 39.18
N LYS A 11 2.13 -14.57 39.46
CA LYS A 11 3.33 -14.62 38.60
C LYS A 11 3.00 -15.14 37.20
N MET A 12 2.22 -16.20 37.09
CA MET A 12 1.82 -16.74 35.78
C MET A 12 0.99 -15.74 34.96
N VAL A 13 0.11 -14.97 35.60
CA VAL A 13 -0.66 -13.93 34.90
C VAL A 13 0.27 -12.82 34.41
N GLN A 14 1.19 -12.34 35.25
CA GLN A 14 2.15 -11.31 34.87
C GLN A 14 3.10 -11.76 33.74
N GLU A 15 3.58 -13.00 33.81
CA GLU A 15 4.41 -13.59 32.74
C GLU A 15 3.62 -13.70 31.44
N ALA A 16 2.36 -14.15 31.48
CA ALA A 16 1.51 -14.24 30.30
C ALA A 16 1.23 -12.87 29.67
N GLU A 17 0.97 -11.84 30.48
CA GLU A 17 0.78 -10.47 29.99
C GLU A 17 2.06 -9.90 29.37
N LYS A 18 3.22 -10.16 30.00
CA LYS A 18 4.52 -9.76 29.47
C LYS A 18 4.80 -10.40 28.12
N TYR A 19 4.69 -11.73 28.00
CA TYR A 19 4.95 -12.42 26.74
C TYR A 19 3.98 -11.99 25.65
N LYS A 20 2.71 -11.77 25.99
CA LYS A 20 1.74 -11.23 25.04
C LYS A 20 2.19 -9.87 24.49
N SER A 21 2.68 -8.97 25.35
CA SER A 21 3.16 -7.65 24.92
C SER A 21 4.39 -7.76 24.03
N GLU A 22 5.36 -8.60 24.40
CA GLU A 22 6.58 -8.85 23.62
C GLU A 22 6.24 -9.45 22.24
N ASP A 23 5.31 -10.40 22.17
CA ASP A 23 4.83 -11.00 20.92
C ASP A 23 4.11 -9.96 20.04
N GLU A 24 3.30 -9.08 20.62
CA GLU A 24 2.62 -8.00 19.89
C GLU A 24 3.62 -6.97 19.33
N GLU A 25 4.64 -6.59 20.08
CA GLU A 25 5.69 -5.67 19.63
C GLU A 25 6.52 -6.28 18.49
N HIS A 26 6.94 -7.54 18.64
CA HIS A 26 7.65 -8.27 17.60
C HIS A 26 6.80 -8.39 16.32
N LYS A 27 5.51 -8.70 16.47
CA LYS A 27 4.59 -8.78 15.34
C LYS A 27 4.50 -7.43 14.61
N LYS A 28 4.27 -6.33 15.32
CA LYS A 28 4.19 -4.98 14.73
C LYS A 28 5.47 -4.62 13.99
N LYS A 29 6.63 -4.89 14.58
CA LYS A 29 7.95 -4.65 13.96
C LYS A 29 8.10 -5.41 12.64
N VAL A 30 7.73 -6.69 12.60
CA VAL A 30 7.79 -7.50 11.38
C VAL A 30 6.81 -6.98 10.33
N GLU A 31 5.58 -6.63 10.73
CA GLU A 31 4.57 -6.10 9.82
C GLU A 31 5.00 -4.76 9.21
N ALA A 32 5.51 -3.82 10.02
CA ALA A 32 5.99 -2.51 9.56
C ALA A 32 7.18 -2.64 8.60
N LYS A 33 8.15 -3.51 8.92
CA LYS A 33 9.29 -3.81 8.04
C LYS A 33 8.82 -4.38 6.70
N ASN A 34 7.96 -5.39 6.74
CA ASN A 34 7.42 -6.01 5.53
C ASN A 34 6.61 -5.02 4.68
N ALA A 35 5.86 -4.12 5.32
CA ALA A 35 5.10 -3.08 4.62
C ALA A 35 6.04 -2.14 3.84
N LEU A 36 7.10 -1.63 4.49
CA LEU A 36 8.10 -0.77 3.85
C LEU A 36 8.82 -1.50 2.71
N GLU A 37 9.26 -2.74 2.95
CA GLU A 37 9.94 -3.55 1.95
C GLU A 37 9.07 -3.78 0.71
N ASN A 38 7.84 -4.25 0.92
CA ASN A 38 6.89 -4.49 -0.16
C ASN A 38 6.59 -3.20 -0.93
N TYR A 39 6.37 -2.08 -0.25
CA TYR A 39 6.10 -0.80 -0.91
C TYR A 39 7.28 -0.34 -1.74
N ALA A 40 8.50 -0.36 -1.19
CA ALA A 40 9.71 0.05 -1.90
C ALA A 40 9.92 -0.78 -3.18
N TYR A 41 9.82 -2.10 -3.10
CA TYR A 41 10.00 -2.97 -4.27
C TYR A 41 8.87 -2.84 -5.29
N ASN A 42 7.61 -2.77 -4.84
CA ASN A 42 6.48 -2.54 -5.74
C ASN A 42 6.64 -1.22 -6.49
N MET A 43 6.98 -0.14 -5.78
CA MET A 43 7.17 1.17 -6.40
C MET A 43 8.33 1.17 -7.40
N ARG A 44 9.44 0.52 -7.04
CA ARG A 44 10.60 0.35 -7.93
C ARG A 44 10.21 -0.30 -9.25
N ASN A 45 9.39 -1.36 -9.17
CA ASN A 45 8.91 -2.06 -10.35
C ASN A 45 7.96 -1.18 -11.16
N THR A 46 7.05 -0.45 -10.50
CA THR A 46 6.13 0.46 -11.17
C THR A 46 6.85 1.56 -11.95
N ILE A 47 7.82 2.26 -11.37
CA ILE A 47 8.50 3.37 -12.07
C ILE A 47 9.49 2.90 -13.15
N ARG A 48 9.94 1.65 -13.05
CA ARG A 48 10.80 1.00 -14.06
C ARG A 48 10.00 0.34 -15.18
N ASP A 49 8.69 0.15 -15.01
CA ASP A 49 7.82 -0.25 -16.11
C ASP A 49 7.80 0.84 -17.16
N GLU A 50 8.16 0.50 -18.40
CA GLU A 50 8.27 1.47 -19.50
C GLU A 50 6.97 2.25 -19.76
N LYS A 51 5.79 1.66 -19.54
CA LYS A 51 4.50 2.33 -19.77
C LYS A 51 4.20 3.40 -18.71
N ILE A 52 4.80 3.26 -17.54
CA ILE A 52 4.64 4.15 -16.40
C ILE A 52 5.79 5.15 -16.37
N GLY A 53 7.03 4.67 -16.39
CA GLY A 53 8.24 5.47 -16.34
C GLY A 53 8.36 6.47 -17.49
N SER A 54 7.78 6.19 -18.66
CA SER A 54 7.73 7.15 -19.80
C SER A 54 6.75 8.31 -19.59
N LYS A 55 5.79 8.18 -18.66
CA LYS A 55 4.83 9.24 -18.32
C LYS A 55 5.34 10.20 -17.24
N LEU A 56 6.45 9.85 -16.59
CA LEU A 56 7.10 10.67 -15.59
C LEU A 56 8.18 11.52 -16.26
N ASP A 57 8.28 12.79 -15.87
CA ASP A 57 9.43 13.59 -16.29
C ASP A 57 10.73 13.02 -15.68
N PRO A 58 11.88 13.20 -16.34
CA PRO A 58 13.13 12.60 -15.87
C PRO A 58 13.56 13.03 -14.46
N ALA A 59 13.18 14.22 -14.02
CA ALA A 59 13.54 14.72 -12.69
C ALA A 59 12.70 14.05 -11.61
N ASP A 60 11.37 13.98 -11.79
CA ASP A 60 10.48 13.27 -10.88
C ASP A 60 10.80 11.76 -10.85
N LYS A 61 11.06 11.13 -12.02
CA LYS A 61 11.49 9.72 -12.08
C LYS A 61 12.76 9.48 -11.26
N LYS A 62 13.81 10.27 -11.49
CA LYS A 62 15.07 10.14 -10.75
C LYS A 62 14.88 10.35 -9.25
N LYS A 63 14.07 11.33 -8.85
CA LYS A 63 13.78 11.61 -7.43
C LYS A 63 13.13 10.42 -6.73
N VAL A 64 12.19 9.75 -7.38
CA VAL A 64 11.53 8.55 -6.83
C VAL A 64 12.49 7.36 -6.80
N GLU A 65 13.27 7.15 -7.87
CA GLU A 65 14.29 6.09 -7.91
C GLU A 65 15.31 6.26 -6.78
N ASP A 66 15.85 7.46 -6.59
CA ASP A 66 16.82 7.76 -5.53
C ASP A 66 16.19 7.52 -4.13
N ALA A 67 14.94 7.93 -3.92
CA ALA A 67 14.23 7.73 -2.65
C ALA A 67 14.00 6.25 -2.32
N ILE A 68 13.61 5.45 -3.33
CA ILE A 68 13.37 4.01 -3.18
C ILE A 68 14.66 3.26 -2.92
N GLU A 69 15.71 3.49 -3.71
CA GLU A 69 17.01 2.86 -3.50
C GLU A 69 17.58 3.26 -2.13
N GLY A 70 17.36 4.50 -1.70
CA GLY A 70 17.69 4.96 -0.34
C GLY A 70 16.92 4.23 0.76
N ALA A 71 15.63 3.98 0.58
CA ALA A 71 14.81 3.22 1.53
C ALA A 71 15.20 1.73 1.59
N ILE A 72 15.51 1.10 0.44
CA ILE A 72 16.01 -0.28 0.37
C ILE A 72 17.37 -0.38 1.08
N HIS A 73 18.29 0.52 0.79
CA HIS A 73 19.59 0.53 1.46
C HIS A 73 19.47 0.78 2.97
N TRP A 74 18.52 1.63 3.40
CA TRP A 74 18.24 1.81 4.81
C TRP A 74 17.67 0.53 5.46
N LEU A 75 16.74 -0.16 4.80
CA LEU A 75 16.20 -1.45 5.27
C LEU A 75 17.29 -2.53 5.44
N ASP A 76 18.21 -2.62 4.48
CA ASP A 76 19.33 -3.57 4.51
C ASP A 76 20.25 -3.34 5.72
N ASN A 77 20.46 -2.07 6.08
CA ASN A 77 21.30 -1.68 7.22
C ASN A 77 20.54 -1.63 8.55
N ASN A 78 19.21 -1.56 8.54
CA ASN A 78 18.38 -1.41 9.73
C ASN A 78 17.43 -2.60 9.96
N GLN A 79 17.94 -3.83 9.84
CA GLN A 79 17.11 -5.04 9.95
C GLN A 79 16.49 -5.25 11.34
N LEU A 80 17.04 -4.63 12.37
CA LEU A 80 16.64 -4.75 13.77
C LEU A 80 16.01 -3.45 14.32
N GLY A 81 15.62 -2.49 13.47
CA GLY A 81 14.97 -1.25 13.89
C GLY A 81 13.63 -1.46 14.59
N GLU A 82 13.12 -0.47 15.28
CA GLU A 82 11.81 -0.52 15.93
C GLU A 82 10.66 -0.28 14.94
N ALA A 83 9.44 -0.69 15.30
CA ALA A 83 8.26 -0.55 14.44
C ALA A 83 8.08 0.90 13.97
N ASP A 84 8.20 1.86 14.89
CA ASP A 84 8.07 3.29 14.60
C ASP A 84 9.10 3.79 13.59
N GLU A 85 10.33 3.26 13.60
CA GLU A 85 11.38 3.64 12.64
C GLU A 85 11.03 3.17 11.23
N PHE A 86 10.50 1.95 11.09
CA PHE A 86 10.02 1.44 9.80
C PHE A 86 8.81 2.24 9.30
N GLU A 87 7.88 2.58 10.19
CA GLU A 87 6.71 3.41 9.85
C GLU A 87 7.11 4.82 9.42
N ASP A 88 8.06 5.45 10.10
CA ASP A 88 8.51 6.79 9.74
C ASP A 88 9.26 6.79 8.42
N LYS A 89 10.08 5.77 8.15
CA LYS A 89 10.73 5.60 6.85
C LYS A 89 9.71 5.35 5.73
N MET A 90 8.64 4.61 6.02
CA MET A 90 7.51 4.44 5.10
C MET A 90 6.83 5.77 4.77
N LYS A 91 6.49 6.58 5.78
CA LYS A 91 5.89 7.91 5.56
C LYS A 91 6.79 8.83 4.74
N GLU A 92 8.10 8.80 4.99
CA GLU A 92 9.08 9.57 4.20
C GLU A 92 9.02 9.17 2.72
N LEU A 93 9.06 7.87 2.44
CA LEU A 93 9.00 7.34 1.08
C LEU A 93 7.67 7.67 0.40
N GLU A 94 6.54 7.48 1.08
CA GLU A 94 5.21 7.82 0.59
C GLU A 94 5.07 9.32 0.28
N SER A 95 5.65 10.19 1.10
CA SER A 95 5.60 11.65 0.89
C SER A 95 6.24 12.10 -0.42
N ILE A 96 7.21 11.31 -0.92
CA ILE A 96 7.90 11.55 -2.18
C ILE A 96 7.16 10.88 -3.34
N CYS A 97 6.71 9.64 -3.16
CA CYS A 97 6.08 8.85 -4.20
C CYS A 97 4.64 9.31 -4.52
N ASN A 98 3.82 9.60 -3.49
CA ASN A 98 2.39 9.88 -3.66
C ASN A 98 2.09 11.08 -4.58
N PRO A 99 2.79 12.23 -4.47
CA PRO A 99 2.55 13.35 -5.38
C PRO A 99 2.86 13.02 -6.85
N ILE A 100 3.85 12.17 -7.09
CA ILE A 100 4.32 11.84 -8.44
C ILE A 100 3.37 10.82 -9.10
N ILE A 101 2.91 9.85 -8.33
CA ILE A 101 1.87 8.90 -8.75
C ILE A 101 0.57 9.65 -9.03
N ALA A 102 0.17 10.61 -8.19
CA ALA A 102 -1.03 11.41 -8.40
C ALA A 102 -0.97 12.20 -9.72
N LYS A 103 0.17 12.85 -10.02
CA LYS A 103 0.39 13.53 -11.31
C LYS A 103 0.26 12.58 -12.50
N MET A 104 0.79 11.36 -12.38
CA MET A 104 0.71 10.34 -13.43
C MET A 104 -0.74 9.94 -13.75
N TYR A 105 -1.57 9.71 -12.73
CA TYR A 105 -2.99 9.37 -12.93
C TYR A 105 -3.80 10.55 -13.48
N GLN A 106 -3.49 11.78 -13.06
CA GLN A 106 -4.10 12.99 -13.62
C GLN A 106 -3.75 13.19 -15.10
N GLY A 107 -2.51 12.89 -15.50
CA GLY A 107 -2.09 12.90 -16.91
C GLY A 107 -2.78 11.83 -17.75
N ALA A 108 -2.95 10.62 -17.21
CA ALA A 108 -3.59 9.50 -17.91
C ALA A 108 -5.11 9.68 -18.10
N GLY A 109 -5.77 10.53 -17.30
CA GLY A 109 -7.19 10.86 -17.44
C GLY A 109 -7.50 11.78 -18.63
N ALA A 110 -6.50 12.48 -19.17
CA ALA A 110 -6.66 13.38 -20.31
C ALA A 110 -6.70 12.62 -21.67
N ASP A 111 -6.08 11.44 -21.75
CA ASP A 111 -6.01 10.64 -22.98
C ASP A 111 -7.31 9.87 -23.29
N MET A 112 -8.25 9.77 -22.33
CA MET A 112 -9.55 9.09 -22.51
C MET A 112 -10.71 10.03 -22.83
N ALA A 113 -10.47 11.35 -22.95
CA ALA A 113 -11.50 12.35 -23.25
C ALA A 113 -11.46 12.88 -24.70
N GLY A 114 -10.52 12.43 -25.53
CA GLY A 114 -10.26 12.98 -26.87
C GLY A 114 -10.86 12.18 -28.05
N GLY A 115 -11.87 11.34 -27.83
CA GLY A 115 -12.39 10.42 -28.84
C GLY A 115 -13.92 10.43 -28.98
N MET A 116 -14.55 11.59 -28.96
CA MET A 116 -15.96 11.72 -29.31
C MET A 116 -16.14 12.89 -30.28
N ASP A 117 -15.65 12.68 -31.50
CA ASP A 117 -16.03 13.49 -32.66
C ASP A 117 -17.53 13.35 -32.90
N GLU A 118 -18.15 14.51 -33.09
CA GLU A 118 -19.52 14.75 -33.52
C GLU A 118 -19.87 13.96 -34.79
N ASP A 119 -20.94 13.16 -34.74
CA ASP A 119 -21.90 13.10 -35.84
C ASP A 119 -23.24 12.52 -35.34
N GLY A 120 -24.13 13.41 -34.91
CA GLY A 120 -25.57 13.13 -34.90
C GLY A 120 -26.12 13.48 -36.29
N PRO A 121 -27.01 12.64 -36.87
CA PRO A 121 -28.42 12.74 -36.46
C PRO A 121 -29.18 11.41 -36.38
N SER A 122 -30.10 11.39 -35.40
CA SER A 122 -31.44 10.77 -35.38
C SER A 122 -31.73 9.56 -36.29
N VAL A 123 -32.00 8.40 -35.66
CA VAL A 123 -33.12 7.55 -36.10
C VAL A 123 -33.84 6.90 -34.92
N SER A 124 -35.11 7.25 -34.84
CA SER A 124 -36.19 6.65 -34.10
C SER A 124 -36.30 5.12 -34.24
N GLY A 125 -36.70 4.45 -33.16
CA GLY A 125 -37.60 3.31 -33.28
C GLY A 125 -37.23 2.10 -32.43
N GLY A 126 -38.23 1.58 -31.72
CA GLY A 126 -38.28 0.18 -31.33
C GLY A 126 -38.38 -0.05 -29.84
N GLY A 127 -39.62 -0.20 -29.36
CA GLY A 127 -39.90 -0.60 -28.00
C GLY A 127 -39.49 -2.04 -27.69
N GLY A 128 -39.37 -2.33 -26.41
CA GLY A 128 -39.11 -3.66 -25.89
C GLY A 128 -39.15 -3.65 -24.37
N ALA A 129 -40.35 -3.77 -23.81
CA ALA A 129 -40.56 -3.99 -22.39
C ALA A 129 -39.89 -5.31 -21.97
N GLY A 130 -38.99 -5.26 -20.98
CA GLY A 130 -38.46 -6.44 -20.29
C GLY A 130 -39.08 -6.56 -18.89
N PRO A 131 -39.73 -7.68 -18.53
CA PRO A 131 -40.26 -7.85 -17.18
C PRO A 131 -39.28 -8.54 -16.21
N LYS A 132 -39.19 -7.92 -15.03
CA LYS A 132 -39.02 -8.39 -13.64
C LYS A 132 -38.32 -9.74 -13.33
N ILE A 133 -37.13 -9.60 -12.74
CA ILE A 133 -36.61 -10.19 -11.50
C ILE A 133 -37.57 -11.16 -10.76
N GLU A 134 -37.15 -12.42 -10.61
CA GLU A 134 -37.62 -13.35 -9.57
C GLU A 134 -36.41 -13.76 -8.72
N GLU A 135 -36.56 -13.57 -7.41
CA GLU A 135 -35.67 -14.08 -6.37
C GLU A 135 -35.82 -15.61 -6.29
N VAL A 136 -34.70 -16.33 -6.18
CA VAL A 136 -34.69 -17.77 -5.87
C VAL A 136 -33.93 -17.94 -4.56
N ASP A 137 -34.63 -18.57 -3.62
CA ASP A 137 -34.27 -19.08 -2.28
C ASP A 137 -32.79 -19.44 -2.08
#